data_AF-A0A803NQE2-F1
#
_entry.id   AF-A0A803NQE2-F1
#
_cell.length_a   1.000
_cell.length_b   1.000
_cell.length_c   1.000
_cell.angle_alpha   90.00
_cell.angle_beta   90.00
_cell.angle_gamma   90.00
#
_symmetry.space_group_name_H-M   'P 1'
#
loop_
_entity.id
_entity.type
_entity.pdbx_description
1 polymer ?
#
loop_
_entity_poly.entity_id
_entity_poly.type
_entity_poly.pdbx_seq_one_letter_code
_entity_poly.pdbx_strand_id
1 'polypeptide(L)'
;MEYEVASDIAIAEHKPLNSQIIVSSYVNGSKPSSEKLSNLIACMQSIGADVIKLIVEVHNIIDVAPIFHMLTHCQVPLIATAVGSRGLISQLLAPKFGGFLVYGYLKSHPIPGLPTLVSLKQTYELEHVNEYTKIFGLISNPVGHSKGPILHNPALRHIRYNGIYVPMMVDNVNEFFQTYTSMDFAGFSVGIPHKEEVVKCCDEVHPLAKSIGAVNTIVRRPSDGKLIGYNTDSEACITAIEDALREREVANGVVPHASSPISGKLFVLVGAGGAGRALAFGAKDRGARVVIFNRNYESKSSCIGSFRRSSTV
;
A
#
# COMPACT_ATOMS: atom_id res chain seq x y z
N MET A 1 -25.07 -13.58 17.85
CA MET A 1 -24.23 -14.55 18.56
C MET A 1 -23.44 -13.74 19.56
N GLU A 2 -23.79 -13.83 20.84
CA GLU A 2 -23.07 -13.18 21.94
C GLU A 2 -21.86 -14.03 22.31
N TYR A 3 -20.70 -13.40 22.48
CA TYR A 3 -19.44 -14.08 22.84
C TYR A 3 -19.11 -13.78 24.30
N GLU A 4 -18.88 -14.81 25.11
CA GLU A 4 -18.41 -14.70 26.50
C GLU A 4 -16.93 -15.11 26.61
N VAL A 5 -16.19 -14.49 27.52
CA VAL A 5 -14.76 -14.78 27.76
C VAL A 5 -14.65 -15.86 28.83
N ALA A 6 -14.14 -17.03 28.47
CA ALA A 6 -13.81 -18.09 29.42
C ALA A 6 -12.33 -17.99 29.85
N SER A 7 -12.07 -17.91 31.15
CA SER A 7 -10.73 -18.03 31.74
C SER A 7 -10.54 -19.40 32.40
N ASP A 8 -9.45 -20.07 32.06
CA ASP A 8 -8.78 -21.19 32.76
C ASP A 8 -9.66 -22.15 33.57
N ILE A 9 -10.62 -22.79 32.92
CA ILE A 9 -11.30 -23.99 33.43
C ILE A 9 -11.38 -24.98 32.28
N ALA A 10 -11.07 -26.25 32.53
CA ALA A 10 -11.09 -27.35 31.55
C ALA A 10 -12.38 -27.32 30.70
N ILE A 11 -12.30 -26.67 29.53
CA ILE A 11 -13.45 -26.36 28.68
C ILE A 11 -14.06 -27.66 28.11
N ALA A 12 -13.30 -28.76 28.14
CA ALA A 12 -13.67 -30.05 27.59
C ALA A 12 -14.83 -30.75 28.34
N GLU A 13 -15.06 -30.48 29.63
CA GLU A 13 -16.03 -31.28 30.40
C GLU A 13 -17.50 -30.82 30.22
N HIS A 14 -17.77 -29.58 29.78
CA HIS A 14 -19.13 -29.01 29.76
C HIS A 14 -19.44 -28.13 28.53
N LYS A 15 -18.99 -28.51 27.33
CA LYS A 15 -19.26 -27.76 26.10
C LYS A 15 -20.73 -27.95 25.63
N PRO A 16 -21.54 -26.89 25.53
CA PRO A 16 -22.90 -26.99 24.97
C PRO A 16 -22.86 -27.41 23.48
N LEU A 17 -23.88 -28.15 23.03
CA LEU A 17 -23.92 -28.77 21.68
C LEU A 17 -23.77 -27.78 20.50
N ASN A 18 -24.06 -26.49 20.69
CA ASN A 18 -24.03 -25.46 19.64
C ASN A 18 -22.99 -24.35 19.91
N SER A 19 -21.98 -24.62 20.73
CA SER A 19 -20.93 -23.66 21.08
C SER A 19 -19.63 -23.97 20.36
N GLN A 20 -18.89 -22.92 19.97
CA GLN A 20 -17.50 -23.01 19.51
C GLN A 20 -16.58 -22.33 20.51
N ILE A 21 -15.43 -22.94 20.78
CA ILE A 21 -14.40 -22.44 21.68
C ILE A 21 -13.37 -21.71 20.85
N ILE A 22 -13.29 -20.39 21.05
CA ILE A 22 -12.21 -19.57 20.51
C ILE A 22 -11.10 -19.51 21.56
N VAL A 23 -9.97 -20.16 21.29
CA VAL A 23 -8.76 -19.99 22.12
C VAL A 23 -8.00 -18.79 21.56
N SER A 24 -7.72 -17.80 22.42
CA SER A 24 -7.05 -16.56 22.02
C SER A 24 -5.68 -16.44 22.68
N SER A 25 -4.69 -15.97 21.92
CA SER A 25 -3.36 -15.64 22.45
C SER A 25 -2.86 -14.29 21.91
N TYR A 26 -2.16 -13.55 22.77
CA TYR A 26 -1.47 -12.31 22.42
C TYR A 26 0.03 -12.57 22.33
N VAL A 27 0.62 -12.30 21.16
CA VAL A 27 2.04 -12.52 20.87
C VAL A 27 2.75 -11.16 20.90
N ASN A 28 3.63 -10.97 21.88
CA ASN A 28 4.37 -9.74 22.11
C ASN A 28 5.91 -9.91 22.00
N GLY A 29 6.62 -8.78 21.91
CA GLY A 29 8.05 -8.67 22.22
C GLY A 29 9.06 -9.06 21.14
N SER A 30 8.84 -10.12 20.35
CA SER A 30 9.81 -10.56 19.32
C SER A 30 9.20 -10.62 17.92
N LYS A 31 10.03 -10.36 16.89
CA LYS A 31 9.62 -10.50 15.48
C LYS A 31 8.94 -11.86 15.28
N PRO A 32 7.68 -11.89 14.81
CA PRO A 32 6.98 -13.15 14.60
C PRO A 32 7.70 -13.98 13.54
N SER A 33 7.76 -15.28 13.77
CA SER A 33 8.27 -16.26 12.79
C SER A 33 7.24 -17.35 12.56
N SER A 34 7.24 -17.93 11.35
CA SER A 34 6.35 -19.02 11.00
C SER A 34 6.48 -20.20 11.98
N GLU A 35 7.71 -20.51 12.42
CA GLU A 35 7.98 -21.57 13.39
C GLU A 35 7.32 -21.29 14.75
N LYS A 36 7.56 -20.12 15.33
CA LYS A 36 6.97 -19.74 16.64
C LYS A 36 5.45 -19.72 16.59
N LEU A 37 4.88 -19.17 15.53
CA LEU A 37 3.43 -19.12 15.35
C LEU A 37 2.85 -20.53 15.12
N SER A 38 3.52 -21.39 14.36
CA SER A 38 3.08 -22.78 14.14
C SER A 38 3.07 -23.58 15.45
N ASN A 39 4.12 -23.46 16.25
CA ASN A 39 4.22 -24.11 17.56
C ASN A 39 3.11 -23.63 18.51
N LEU A 40 2.84 -22.32 18.53
CA LEU A 40 1.76 -21.75 19.34
C LEU A 40 0.39 -22.27 18.87
N ILE A 41 0.13 -22.29 17.56
CA ILE A 41 -1.09 -22.83 16.98
C ILE A 41 -1.27 -24.30 17.37
N ALA A 42 -0.23 -25.12 17.26
CA ALA A 42 -0.28 -26.54 17.64
C ALA A 42 -0.62 -26.73 19.14
N CYS A 43 -0.05 -25.90 20.02
CA CYS A 43 -0.40 -25.90 21.45
C CYS A 43 -1.86 -25.47 21.70
N MET A 44 -2.36 -24.49 20.96
CA MET A 44 -3.76 -24.07 21.07
C MET A 44 -4.72 -25.14 20.53
N GLN A 45 -4.33 -25.88 19.51
CA GLN A 45 -5.09 -27.02 18.99
C GLN A 45 -5.15 -28.17 20.00
N SER A 46 -4.04 -28.48 20.68
CA SER A 46 -3.96 -29.61 21.61
C SER A 46 -4.84 -29.45 22.85
N ILE A 47 -5.24 -28.21 23.20
CA ILE A 47 -6.18 -27.93 24.28
C ILE A 47 -7.66 -27.88 23.83
N GLY A 48 -7.95 -28.25 22.57
CA GLY A 48 -9.33 -28.42 22.08
C GLY A 48 -9.98 -27.17 21.49
N ALA A 49 -9.19 -26.24 20.92
CA ALA A 49 -9.73 -25.06 20.23
C ALA A 49 -10.53 -25.44 18.97
N ASP A 50 -11.76 -24.96 18.84
CA ASP A 50 -12.51 -25.02 17.56
C ASP A 50 -12.05 -23.94 16.58
N VAL A 51 -11.67 -22.78 17.13
CA VAL A 51 -11.19 -21.62 16.39
C VAL A 51 -10.01 -21.04 17.15
N ILE A 52 -8.98 -20.63 16.42
CA ILE A 52 -7.78 -20.04 16.99
C ILE A 52 -7.80 -18.54 16.72
N LYS A 53 -7.50 -17.75 17.74
CA LYS A 53 -7.36 -16.30 17.63
C LYS A 53 -5.96 -15.87 18.04
N LEU A 54 -5.23 -15.28 17.10
CA LEU A 54 -3.92 -14.70 17.35
C LEU A 54 -3.99 -13.18 17.21
N ILE A 55 -3.49 -12.49 18.22
CA ILE A 55 -3.22 -11.05 18.18
C ILE A 55 -1.71 -10.88 18.25
N VAL A 56 -1.11 -10.38 17.19
CA VAL A 56 0.35 -10.30 17.02
C VAL A 56 0.76 -8.84 16.96
N GLU A 57 1.62 -8.41 17.86
CA GLU A 57 2.21 -7.08 17.79
C GLU A 57 3.24 -7.01 16.66
N VAL A 58 3.12 -6.00 15.78
CA VAL A 58 4.04 -5.81 14.66
C VAL A 58 4.64 -4.41 14.66
N HIS A 59 5.93 -4.34 14.33
CA HIS A 59 6.68 -3.07 14.27
C HIS A 59 7.15 -2.73 12.85
N ASN A 60 7.12 -3.71 11.93
CA ASN A 60 7.38 -3.52 10.51
C ASN A 60 6.29 -4.26 9.70
N ILE A 61 5.98 -3.76 8.51
CA ILE A 61 5.00 -4.40 7.63
C ILE A 61 5.42 -5.80 7.22
N ILE A 62 6.73 -6.11 7.16
CA ILE A 62 7.21 -7.45 6.80
C ILE A 62 6.88 -8.50 7.89
N ASP A 63 6.60 -8.07 9.12
CA ASP A 63 6.21 -8.95 10.23
C ASP A 63 4.80 -9.53 10.04
N VAL A 64 4.03 -9.02 9.07
CA VAL A 64 2.70 -9.56 8.73
C VAL A 64 2.81 -10.79 7.83
N ALA A 65 3.92 -10.99 7.11
CA ALA A 65 4.07 -12.12 6.19
C ALA A 65 3.95 -13.50 6.86
N PRO A 66 4.56 -13.77 8.04
CA PRO A 66 4.30 -14.99 8.80
C PRO A 66 2.82 -15.21 9.14
N ILE A 67 2.07 -14.14 9.37
CA ILE A 67 0.63 -14.22 9.69
C ILE A 67 -0.14 -14.70 8.46
N PHE A 68 0.13 -14.15 7.26
CA PHE A 68 -0.48 -14.64 6.03
C PHE A 68 -0.12 -16.10 5.74
N HIS A 69 1.12 -16.49 6.00
CA HIS A 69 1.55 -17.88 5.89
C HIS A 69 0.71 -18.79 6.79
N MET A 70 0.49 -18.42 8.06
CA MET A 70 -0.36 -19.18 8.98
C MET A 70 -1.81 -19.23 8.51
N LEU A 71 -2.39 -18.11 8.10
CA LEU A 71 -3.77 -18.06 7.60
C LEU A 71 -3.98 -19.03 6.43
N THR A 72 -2.99 -19.14 5.52
CA THR A 72 -3.10 -19.98 4.32
C THR A 72 -2.95 -21.48 4.62
N HIS A 73 -2.18 -21.85 5.65
CA HIS A 73 -1.78 -23.25 5.88
C HIS A 73 -2.46 -23.89 7.10
N CYS A 74 -3.05 -23.08 7.99
CA CYS A 74 -3.70 -23.56 9.19
C CYS A 74 -4.95 -24.38 8.83
N GLN A 75 -5.00 -25.63 9.31
CA GLN A 75 -6.10 -26.56 9.06
C GLN A 75 -7.32 -26.34 9.97
N VAL A 76 -7.18 -25.45 10.96
CA VAL A 76 -8.23 -25.05 11.90
C VAL A 76 -8.60 -23.60 11.62
N PRO A 77 -9.88 -23.20 11.71
CA PRO A 77 -10.28 -21.80 11.55
C PRO A 77 -9.40 -20.84 12.34
N LEU A 78 -8.75 -19.92 11.63
CA LEU A 78 -7.78 -18.99 12.21
C LEU A 78 -8.23 -17.54 12.03
N ILE A 79 -8.30 -16.83 13.15
CA ILE A 79 -8.48 -15.39 13.23
C ILE A 79 -7.12 -14.79 13.59
N ALA A 80 -6.46 -14.08 12.68
CA ALA A 80 -5.16 -13.49 12.97
C ALA A 80 -5.15 -11.97 12.73
N THR A 81 -4.74 -11.24 13.75
CA THR A 81 -4.72 -9.77 13.76
C THR A 81 -3.32 -9.27 14.06
N ALA A 82 -2.74 -8.49 13.16
CA ALA A 82 -1.54 -7.71 13.44
C ALA A 82 -1.94 -6.36 14.03
N VAL A 83 -1.54 -6.09 15.27
CA VAL A 83 -1.75 -4.80 15.93
C VAL A 83 -0.50 -3.95 15.84
N GLY A 84 -0.69 -2.63 15.71
CA GLY A 84 0.37 -1.67 15.43
C GLY A 84 0.15 -0.94 14.11
N SER A 85 0.85 0.17 13.92
CA SER A 85 0.66 1.07 12.76
C SER A 85 0.97 0.44 11.40
N ARG A 86 1.70 -0.69 11.37
CA ARG A 86 1.99 -1.47 10.15
C ARG A 86 1.09 -2.71 9.96
N GLY A 87 0.21 -3.02 10.91
CA GLY A 87 -0.58 -4.25 10.89
C GLY A 87 -1.83 -4.24 10.01
N LEU A 88 -2.22 -3.09 9.47
CA LEU A 88 -3.52 -2.88 8.80
C LEU A 88 -3.83 -3.92 7.70
N ILE A 89 -2.83 -4.30 6.90
CA ILE A 89 -3.04 -5.26 5.82
C ILE A 89 -3.40 -6.67 6.31
N SER A 90 -3.13 -7.01 7.58
CA SER A 90 -3.51 -8.32 8.12
C SER A 90 -5.03 -8.49 8.13
N GLN A 91 -5.78 -7.41 8.43
CA GLN A 91 -7.25 -7.43 8.42
C GLN A 91 -7.81 -7.35 7.01
N LEU A 92 -7.26 -6.45 6.20
CA LEU A 92 -7.79 -6.19 4.86
C LEU A 92 -7.58 -7.37 3.91
N LEU A 93 -6.52 -8.14 4.11
CA LEU A 93 -6.17 -9.28 3.26
C LEU A 93 -6.51 -10.63 3.89
N ALA A 94 -7.06 -10.66 5.12
CA ALA A 94 -7.42 -11.92 5.78
C ALA A 94 -8.32 -12.81 4.92
N PRO A 95 -9.41 -12.31 4.27
CA PRO A 95 -10.30 -13.17 3.48
C PRO A 95 -9.57 -13.87 2.33
N LYS A 96 -8.60 -13.19 1.69
CA LYS A 96 -7.79 -13.79 0.63
C LYS A 96 -6.91 -14.93 1.14
N PHE A 97 -6.38 -14.79 2.35
CA PHE A 97 -5.45 -15.75 2.92
C PHE A 97 -6.14 -16.80 3.80
N GLY A 98 -7.47 -16.90 3.81
CA GLY A 98 -8.20 -17.94 4.57
C GLY A 98 -8.57 -17.55 6.00
N GLY A 99 -8.53 -16.26 6.35
CA GLY A 99 -8.93 -15.77 7.67
C GLY A 99 -10.41 -15.99 7.96
N PHE A 100 -10.67 -16.57 9.13
CA PHE A 100 -12.02 -16.94 9.57
C PHE A 100 -12.90 -15.73 9.89
N LEU A 101 -12.33 -14.70 10.54
CA LEU A 101 -13.01 -13.45 10.86
C LEU A 101 -12.06 -12.26 10.73
N VAL A 102 -12.65 -11.10 10.42
CA VAL A 102 -11.98 -9.79 10.45
C VAL A 102 -12.62 -8.90 11.51
N TYR A 103 -11.81 -8.05 12.14
CA TYR A 103 -12.24 -7.07 13.12
C TYR A 103 -12.12 -5.66 12.55
N GLY A 104 -13.09 -4.83 12.91
CA GLY A 104 -12.99 -3.38 12.74
C GLY A 104 -13.47 -2.67 13.99
N TYR A 105 -12.94 -1.48 14.24
CA TYR A 105 -13.33 -0.67 15.39
C TYR A 105 -14.49 0.27 15.04
N LEU A 106 -15.24 0.67 16.06
CA LEU A 106 -16.25 1.73 15.98
C LEU A 106 -15.58 3.09 16.17
N LYS A 107 -16.02 4.12 15.43
CA LYS A 107 -15.34 5.44 15.28
C LYS A 107 -14.77 6.08 16.55
N SER A 108 -15.28 5.76 17.74
CA SER A 108 -14.87 6.34 19.02
C SER A 108 -13.50 5.90 19.54
N HIS A 109 -12.94 4.77 19.09
CA HIS A 109 -11.71 4.21 19.67
C HIS A 109 -10.76 3.64 18.60
N PRO A 110 -9.88 4.46 17.99
CA PRO A 110 -8.94 3.97 16.99
C PRO A 110 -7.94 3.01 17.62
N ILE A 111 -7.83 1.81 17.04
CA ILE A 111 -6.85 0.79 17.42
C ILE A 111 -5.85 0.68 16.28
N PRO A 112 -4.55 0.96 16.50
CA PRO A 112 -3.53 0.84 15.46
C PRO A 112 -3.54 -0.55 14.80
N GLY A 113 -3.65 -0.57 13.48
CA GLY A 113 -3.72 -1.82 12.70
C GLY A 113 -5.12 -2.36 12.47
N LEU A 114 -6.16 -1.82 13.13
CA LEU A 114 -7.54 -2.16 12.82
C LEU A 114 -8.18 -1.09 11.93
N PRO A 115 -8.93 -1.48 10.87
CA PRO A 115 -9.76 -0.56 10.10
C PRO A 115 -11.07 -0.22 10.84
N THR A 116 -11.78 0.82 10.40
CA THR A 116 -13.16 1.04 10.88
C THR A 116 -14.11 0.02 10.24
N LEU A 117 -15.16 -0.38 10.95
CA LEU A 117 -16.23 -1.22 10.36
C LEU A 117 -16.85 -0.60 9.09
N VAL A 118 -16.95 0.74 9.07
CA VAL A 118 -17.43 1.49 7.91
C VAL A 118 -16.49 1.29 6.71
N SER A 119 -15.17 1.46 6.90
CA SER A 119 -14.21 1.28 5.82
C SER A 119 -14.18 -0.17 5.29
N LEU A 120 -14.34 -1.16 6.17
CA LEU A 120 -14.41 -2.57 5.76
C LEU A 120 -15.59 -2.81 4.79
N LYS A 121 -16.76 -2.24 5.09
CA LYS A 121 -17.99 -2.43 4.30
C LYS A 121 -18.13 -1.51 3.09
N GLN A 122 -17.52 -0.33 3.10
CA GLN A 122 -17.78 0.70 2.08
C GLN A 122 -16.56 1.08 1.25
N THR A 123 -15.36 0.96 1.81
CA THR A 123 -14.12 1.32 1.09
C THR A 123 -13.50 0.07 0.47
N TYR A 124 -13.34 -0.98 1.28
CA TYR A 124 -12.72 -2.23 0.85
C TYR A 124 -13.73 -3.26 0.37
N GLU A 125 -14.96 -3.26 0.90
CA GLU A 125 -16.03 -4.22 0.55
C GLU A 125 -15.50 -5.65 0.58
N LEU A 126 -15.01 -6.07 1.76
CA LEU A 126 -14.27 -7.33 1.91
C LEU A 126 -15.08 -8.59 1.52
N GLU A 127 -16.41 -8.50 1.39
CA GLU A 127 -17.23 -9.56 0.80
C GLU A 127 -16.85 -9.92 -0.64
N HIS A 128 -16.13 -9.04 -1.35
CA HIS A 128 -15.65 -9.27 -2.72
C HIS A 128 -14.22 -9.83 -2.77
N VAL A 129 -13.56 -10.02 -1.63
CA VAL A 129 -12.18 -10.52 -1.56
C VAL A 129 -12.18 -12.03 -1.35
N ASN A 130 -11.44 -12.75 -2.19
CA ASN A 130 -11.27 -14.19 -2.14
C ASN A 130 -9.80 -14.59 -2.42
N GLU A 131 -9.52 -15.88 -2.42
CA GLU A 131 -8.18 -16.44 -2.59
C GLU A 131 -7.51 -16.04 -3.92
N TYR A 132 -8.30 -15.75 -4.96
CA TYR A 132 -7.80 -15.34 -6.28
C TYR A 132 -7.62 -13.82 -6.44
N THR A 133 -8.09 -13.01 -5.48
CA THR A 133 -8.00 -11.55 -5.56
C THR A 133 -6.56 -11.09 -5.69
N LYS A 134 -6.28 -10.20 -6.63
CA LYS A 134 -4.97 -9.56 -6.78
C LYS A 134 -4.83 -8.35 -5.86
N ILE A 135 -3.66 -8.21 -5.25
CA ILE A 135 -3.35 -7.18 -4.28
C ILE A 135 -2.61 -6.05 -4.99
N PHE A 136 -3.16 -4.86 -4.85
CA PHE A 136 -2.53 -3.59 -5.17
C PHE A 136 -2.37 -2.77 -3.89
N GLY A 137 -1.51 -1.77 -3.90
CA GLY A 137 -1.45 -0.87 -2.75
C GLY A 137 -0.58 0.34 -2.90
N LEU A 138 -0.69 1.24 -1.92
CA LEU A 138 0.20 2.39 -1.78
C LEU A 138 1.32 2.06 -0.80
N ILE A 139 2.56 2.07 -1.28
CA ILE A 139 3.78 2.04 -0.47
C ILE A 139 4.12 3.47 -0.05
N SER A 140 4.01 3.81 1.24
CA SER A 140 4.42 5.13 1.75
C SER A 140 4.69 5.13 3.25
N ASN A 141 5.31 6.20 3.76
CA ASN A 141 5.43 6.45 5.20
C ASN A 141 5.42 7.96 5.49
N PRO A 142 4.35 8.52 6.08
CA PRO A 142 3.12 7.85 6.52
C PRO A 142 2.18 7.45 5.36
N VAL A 143 1.18 6.59 5.62
CA VAL A 143 0.18 6.13 4.61
C VAL A 143 -1.27 6.49 4.92
N GLY A 144 -1.57 6.89 6.17
CA GLY A 144 -2.95 6.99 6.68
C GLY A 144 -3.87 8.00 5.99
N HIS A 145 -3.34 8.97 5.24
CA HIS A 145 -4.13 9.98 4.52
C HIS A 145 -4.38 9.63 3.05
N SER A 146 -4.01 8.42 2.61
CA SER A 146 -4.18 8.03 1.22
C SER A 146 -5.66 7.89 0.86
N LYS A 147 -6.05 8.59 -0.21
CA LYS A 147 -7.35 8.39 -0.88
C LYS A 147 -7.30 7.30 -1.95
N GLY A 148 -6.15 6.65 -2.13
CA GLY A 148 -5.97 5.58 -3.11
C GLY A 148 -7.02 4.47 -3.01
N PRO A 149 -7.33 3.93 -1.81
CA PRO A 149 -8.39 2.93 -1.65
C PRO A 149 -9.78 3.41 -2.09
N ILE A 150 -10.10 4.68 -1.86
CA ILE A 150 -11.39 5.29 -2.23
C ILE A 150 -11.51 5.46 -3.75
N LEU A 151 -10.39 5.62 -4.46
CA LEU A 151 -10.35 5.73 -5.92
C LEU A 151 -10.29 4.35 -6.59
N HIS A 152 -9.32 3.52 -6.21
CA HIS A 152 -8.98 2.31 -6.95
C HIS A 152 -9.94 1.15 -6.67
N ASN A 153 -10.44 0.97 -5.45
CA ASN A 153 -11.34 -0.15 -5.15
C ASN A 153 -12.66 -0.04 -5.94
N PRO A 154 -13.35 1.12 -5.97
CA PRO A 154 -14.52 1.29 -6.85
C PRO A 154 -14.20 1.12 -8.33
N ALA A 155 -13.05 1.62 -8.79
CA ALA A 155 -12.64 1.48 -10.18
C ALA A 155 -12.43 0.01 -10.59
N LEU A 156 -11.74 -0.78 -9.75
CA LEU A 156 -11.54 -2.22 -9.96
C LEU A 156 -12.88 -2.95 -10.01
N ARG A 157 -13.81 -2.64 -9.10
CA ARG A 157 -15.17 -3.20 -9.11
C ARG A 157 -15.96 -2.82 -10.35
N HIS A 158 -15.90 -1.56 -10.77
CA HIS A 158 -16.61 -1.06 -11.94
C HIS A 158 -16.24 -1.85 -13.21
N ILE A 159 -14.94 -2.15 -13.38
CA ILE A 159 -14.45 -2.96 -14.52
C ILE A 159 -14.49 -4.47 -14.25
N ARG A 160 -15.08 -4.91 -13.13
CA ARG A 160 -15.17 -6.32 -12.69
C ARG A 160 -13.81 -7.03 -12.60
N TYR A 161 -12.77 -6.30 -12.22
CA TYR A 161 -11.46 -6.87 -11.97
C TYR A 161 -11.38 -7.37 -10.53
N ASN A 162 -11.01 -8.64 -10.33
CA ASN A 162 -10.84 -9.25 -9.00
C ASN A 162 -9.54 -8.74 -8.35
N GLY A 163 -9.60 -7.54 -7.78
CA GLY A 163 -8.47 -6.91 -7.10
C GLY A 163 -8.88 -6.04 -5.92
N ILE A 164 -7.95 -5.87 -4.99
CA ILE A 164 -8.07 -4.97 -3.84
C ILE A 164 -6.86 -4.04 -3.78
N TYR A 165 -7.10 -2.77 -3.48
CA TYR A 165 -6.10 -1.75 -3.26
C TYR A 165 -6.04 -1.37 -1.77
N VAL A 166 -4.88 -1.58 -1.13
CA VAL A 166 -4.69 -1.35 0.31
C VAL A 166 -3.54 -0.38 0.62
N PRO A 167 -3.62 0.38 1.72
CA PRO A 167 -2.49 1.17 2.21
C PRO A 167 -1.42 0.27 2.85
N MET A 168 -0.16 0.50 2.52
CA MET A 168 1.00 -0.23 3.04
C MET A 168 2.01 0.77 3.64
N MET A 169 2.08 0.81 4.97
CA MET A 169 3.07 1.63 5.67
C MET A 169 4.41 0.90 5.64
N VAL A 170 5.30 1.33 4.74
CA VAL A 170 6.58 0.65 4.48
C VAL A 170 7.73 1.49 5.04
N ASP A 171 8.61 0.87 5.81
CA ASP A 171 9.81 1.53 6.35
C ASP A 171 11.01 1.37 5.40
N ASN A 172 11.22 0.16 4.88
CA ASN A 172 12.29 -0.18 3.95
C ASN A 172 11.71 -0.89 2.72
N VAL A 173 11.88 -0.31 1.53
CA VAL A 173 11.29 -0.85 0.30
C VAL A 173 12.00 -2.10 -0.21
N ASN A 174 13.30 -2.24 0.04
CA ASN A 174 14.04 -3.44 -0.34
C ASN A 174 13.54 -4.66 0.45
N GLU A 175 13.45 -4.54 1.78
CA GLU A 175 12.89 -5.60 2.63
C GLU A 175 11.44 -5.93 2.27
N PHE A 176 10.64 -4.91 1.95
CA PHE A 176 9.26 -5.10 1.50
C PHE A 176 9.19 -5.97 0.24
N PHE A 177 9.96 -5.65 -0.81
CA PHE A 177 9.93 -6.41 -2.06
C PHE A 177 10.57 -7.80 -1.95
N GLN A 178 11.54 -7.98 -1.04
CA GLN A 178 12.09 -9.30 -0.70
C GLN A 178 11.10 -10.17 0.08
N THR A 179 10.20 -9.56 0.86
CA THR A 179 9.20 -10.27 1.66
C THR A 179 7.96 -10.62 0.84
N TYR A 180 7.44 -9.67 0.06
CA TYR A 180 6.18 -9.80 -0.67
C TYR A 180 6.41 -10.13 -2.16
N THR A 181 7.02 -11.29 -2.40
CA THR A 181 7.44 -11.76 -3.74
C THR A 181 6.34 -12.45 -4.54
N SER A 182 5.25 -12.87 -3.88
CA SER A 182 4.14 -13.58 -4.53
C SER A 182 3.53 -12.77 -5.69
N MET A 183 3.13 -13.49 -6.75
CA MET A 183 2.40 -12.96 -7.91
C MET A 183 0.99 -12.42 -7.59
N ASP A 184 0.56 -12.56 -6.33
CA ASP A 184 -0.66 -11.91 -5.85
C ASP A 184 -0.47 -10.43 -5.59
N PHE A 185 0.75 -10.00 -5.24
CA PHE A 185 1.08 -8.59 -5.13
C PHE A 185 1.43 -8.04 -6.52
N ALA A 186 0.38 -7.62 -7.24
CA ALA A 186 0.42 -7.37 -8.67
C ALA A 186 0.90 -5.97 -9.06
N GLY A 187 0.76 -4.98 -8.18
CA GLY A 187 1.24 -3.63 -8.47
C GLY A 187 1.12 -2.66 -7.30
N PHE A 188 1.89 -1.57 -7.36
CA PHE A 188 2.03 -0.63 -6.27
C PHE A 188 2.08 0.80 -6.77
N SER A 189 1.31 1.69 -6.13
CA SER A 189 1.65 3.11 -6.14
C SER A 189 2.74 3.36 -5.09
N VAL A 190 3.59 4.33 -5.33
CA VAL A 190 4.69 4.69 -4.42
C VAL A 190 4.54 6.16 -4.02
N GLY A 191 4.37 6.40 -2.73
CA GLY A 191 4.27 7.71 -2.11
C GLY A 191 5.59 8.18 -1.52
N ILE A 192 5.54 9.29 -0.76
CA ILE A 192 6.70 9.76 0.01
C ILE A 192 7.04 8.77 1.14
N PRO A 193 8.33 8.63 1.50
CA PRO A 193 9.53 9.21 0.86
C PRO A 193 10.11 8.33 -0.26
N HIS A 194 9.42 7.26 -0.65
CA HIS A 194 10.02 6.10 -1.32
C HIS A 194 10.29 6.23 -2.81
N LYS A 195 9.73 7.25 -3.49
CA LYS A 195 9.74 7.37 -4.96
C LYS A 195 11.14 7.31 -5.61
N GLU A 196 12.17 7.78 -4.93
CA GLU A 196 13.56 7.74 -5.44
C GLU A 196 14.25 6.40 -5.13
N GLU A 197 14.00 5.83 -3.94
CA GLU A 197 14.63 4.60 -3.49
C GLU A 197 14.17 3.39 -4.30
N VAL A 198 12.87 3.30 -4.58
CA VAL A 198 12.28 2.16 -5.32
C VAL A 198 12.81 2.00 -6.74
N VAL A 199 13.45 3.04 -7.31
CA VAL A 199 14.09 2.95 -8.62
C VAL A 199 15.14 1.84 -8.65
N LYS A 200 15.85 1.64 -7.52
CA LYS A 200 16.86 0.58 -7.37
C LYS A 200 16.25 -0.80 -7.11
N CYS A 201 14.98 -0.85 -6.71
CA CYS A 201 14.26 -2.10 -6.46
C CYS A 201 13.55 -2.64 -7.71
N CYS A 202 13.44 -1.83 -8.77
CA CYS A 202 12.83 -2.27 -10.02
C CYS A 202 13.85 -3.01 -10.89
N ASP A 203 13.45 -4.14 -11.48
CA ASP A 203 14.25 -4.87 -12.46
C ASP A 203 14.36 -4.09 -13.78
N GLU A 204 13.27 -3.43 -14.16
CA GLU A 204 13.17 -2.59 -15.35
C GLU A 204 12.55 -1.24 -14.98
N VAL A 205 13.05 -0.15 -15.56
CA VAL A 205 12.52 1.20 -15.32
C VAL A 205 12.22 1.84 -16.67
N HIS A 206 10.97 2.28 -16.83
CA HIS A 206 10.51 2.97 -18.04
C HIS A 206 11.40 4.19 -18.34
N PRO A 207 11.76 4.49 -19.61
CA PRO A 207 12.68 5.57 -19.95
C PRO A 207 12.33 6.93 -19.32
N LEU A 208 11.05 7.29 -19.30
CA LEU A 208 10.56 8.51 -18.62
C LEU A 208 10.91 8.51 -17.12
N ALA A 209 10.57 7.43 -16.41
CA ALA A 209 10.82 7.32 -14.97
C ALA A 209 12.33 7.31 -14.66
N LYS A 210 13.13 6.68 -15.52
CA LYS A 210 14.60 6.66 -15.43
C LYS A 210 15.19 8.07 -15.59
N SER A 211 14.69 8.84 -16.56
CA SER A 211 15.12 10.23 -16.78
C SER A 211 14.73 11.16 -15.64
N ILE A 212 13.56 10.95 -15.04
CA ILE A 212 13.12 11.68 -13.84
C ILE A 212 13.96 11.27 -12.61
N GLY A 213 14.38 10.00 -12.55
CA GLY A 213 15.03 9.42 -11.38
C GLY A 213 14.05 9.13 -10.24
N ALA A 214 12.76 8.92 -10.54
CA ALA A 214 11.74 8.60 -9.56
C ALA A 214 10.62 7.74 -10.17
N VAL A 215 10.15 6.76 -9.40
CA VAL A 215 9.07 5.84 -9.75
C VAL A 215 7.92 6.04 -8.77
N ASN A 216 6.70 6.26 -9.28
CA ASN A 216 5.48 6.37 -8.47
C ASN A 216 4.52 5.19 -8.71
N THR A 217 4.80 4.34 -9.70
CA THR A 217 3.94 3.23 -10.12
C THR A 217 4.81 2.03 -10.45
N ILE A 218 4.56 0.89 -9.83
CA ILE A 218 5.26 -0.37 -10.05
C ILE A 218 4.25 -1.41 -10.48
N VAL A 219 4.57 -2.13 -11.55
CA VAL A 219 3.80 -3.29 -12.01
C VAL A 219 4.67 -4.53 -11.85
N ARG A 220 4.13 -5.56 -11.18
CA ARG A 220 4.74 -6.89 -11.18
C ARG A 220 4.29 -7.61 -12.45
N ARG A 221 5.20 -7.80 -13.40
CA ARG A 221 4.87 -8.37 -14.70
C ARG A 221 4.42 -9.83 -14.56
N PRO A 222 3.21 -10.20 -15.03
CA PRO A 222 2.68 -11.56 -14.86
C PRO A 222 3.53 -12.69 -15.44
N SER A 223 4.29 -12.43 -16.50
CA SER A 223 5.03 -13.47 -17.23
C SER A 223 6.30 -13.96 -16.52
N ASP A 224 6.97 -13.09 -15.76
CA ASP A 224 8.27 -13.39 -15.15
C ASP A 224 8.45 -12.83 -13.74
N GLY A 225 7.42 -12.15 -13.20
CA GLY A 225 7.42 -11.61 -11.85
C GLY A 225 8.29 -10.37 -11.64
N LYS A 226 8.91 -9.83 -12.71
CA LYS A 226 9.77 -8.65 -12.61
C LYS A 226 8.99 -7.40 -12.22
N LEU A 227 9.63 -6.54 -11.44
CA LEU A 227 9.12 -5.24 -11.03
C LEU A 227 9.49 -4.19 -12.08
N ILE A 228 8.48 -3.63 -12.74
CA ILE A 228 8.65 -2.58 -13.75
C ILE A 228 8.20 -1.24 -13.17
N GLY A 229 9.12 -0.28 -13.10
CA GLY A 229 8.90 1.05 -12.57
C GLY A 229 8.48 2.08 -13.62
N TYR A 230 7.41 2.82 -13.34
CA TYR A 230 6.85 3.89 -14.15
C TYR A 230 6.69 5.19 -13.34
N ASN A 231 6.52 6.29 -14.06
CA ASN A 231 6.20 7.59 -13.49
C ASN A 231 4.98 8.17 -14.20
N THR A 232 3.87 8.29 -13.49
CA THR A 232 2.63 8.91 -13.98
C THR A 232 2.42 10.32 -13.42
N ASP A 233 3.18 10.73 -12.40
CA ASP A 233 3.09 12.07 -11.81
C ASP A 233 3.45 13.17 -12.81
N SER A 234 4.49 12.96 -13.63
CA SER A 234 5.01 13.99 -14.54
C SER A 234 3.94 14.47 -15.51
N GLU A 235 3.33 13.55 -16.25
CA GLU A 235 2.28 13.89 -17.21
C GLU A 235 1.04 14.41 -16.48
N ALA A 236 0.55 13.68 -15.46
CA ALA A 236 -0.69 14.03 -14.77
C ALA A 236 -0.66 15.44 -14.17
N CYS A 237 0.44 15.83 -13.52
CA CYS A 237 0.54 17.16 -12.93
C CYS A 237 0.69 18.28 -13.96
N ILE A 238 1.44 18.04 -15.04
CA ILE A 238 1.61 19.05 -16.10
C ILE A 238 0.30 19.26 -16.84
N THR A 239 -0.37 18.20 -17.26
CA THR A 239 -1.66 18.29 -17.97
C THR A 239 -2.70 18.99 -17.11
N ALA A 240 -2.78 18.67 -15.81
CA ALA A 240 -3.72 19.35 -14.90
C ALA A 240 -3.46 20.88 -14.80
N ILE A 241 -2.19 21.30 -14.79
CA ILE A 241 -1.82 22.72 -14.80
C ILE A 241 -2.19 23.36 -16.14
N GLU A 242 -1.88 22.68 -17.25
CA GLU A 242 -2.22 23.19 -18.57
C GLU A 242 -3.72 23.34 -18.77
N ASP A 243 -4.52 22.37 -18.33
CA ASP A 243 -5.98 22.39 -18.44
C ASP A 243 -6.58 23.55 -17.64
N ALA A 244 -6.12 23.75 -16.40
CA ALA A 244 -6.55 24.89 -15.58
C ALA A 244 -6.16 26.25 -16.21
N LEU A 245 -5.01 26.33 -16.88
CA LEU A 245 -4.60 27.53 -17.61
C LEU A 245 -5.46 27.77 -18.86
N ARG A 246 -5.75 26.71 -19.62
CA ARG A 246 -6.61 26.78 -20.82
C ARG A 246 -8.03 27.22 -20.46
N GLU A 247 -8.61 26.65 -19.41
CA GLU A 247 -9.94 27.06 -18.91
C GLU A 247 -9.97 28.55 -18.59
N ARG A 248 -8.92 29.05 -17.95
CA ARG A 248 -8.78 30.48 -17.62
C ARG A 248 -8.55 31.35 -18.86
N GLU A 249 -7.77 30.89 -19.83
CA GLU A 249 -7.53 31.60 -21.09
C GLU A 249 -8.82 31.74 -21.90
N VAL A 250 -9.59 30.65 -22.04
CA VAL A 250 -10.91 30.65 -22.68
C VAL A 250 -11.88 31.60 -21.97
N ALA A 251 -11.92 31.57 -20.63
CA ALA A 251 -12.76 32.48 -19.85
C ALA A 251 -12.39 33.98 -20.05
N ASN A 252 -11.14 34.27 -20.43
CA ASN A 252 -10.66 35.62 -20.72
C ASN A 252 -10.71 35.97 -22.22
N GLY A 253 -11.36 35.15 -23.04
CA GLY A 253 -11.50 35.38 -24.49
C GLY A 253 -10.23 35.16 -25.30
N VAL A 254 -9.22 34.49 -24.73
CA VAL A 254 -7.98 34.13 -25.43
C VAL A 254 -8.22 32.88 -26.27
N VAL A 255 -7.86 32.93 -27.55
CA VAL A 255 -7.94 31.77 -28.44
C VAL A 255 -6.80 30.79 -28.11
N PRO A 256 -7.10 29.50 -27.83
CA PRO A 256 -6.07 28.51 -27.54
C PRO A 256 -5.08 28.39 -28.71
N HIS A 257 -3.79 28.52 -28.43
CA HIS A 257 -2.72 28.27 -29.40
C HIS A 257 -2.24 26.82 -29.33
N ALA A 258 -1.62 26.32 -30.40
CA ALA A 258 -1.16 24.93 -30.50
C ALA A 258 -0.03 24.56 -29.51
N SER A 259 0.71 25.56 -29.02
CA SER A 259 1.78 25.36 -28.04
C SER A 259 1.26 25.13 -26.63
N SER A 260 2.06 24.46 -25.79
CA SER A 260 1.77 24.34 -24.35
C SER A 260 1.59 25.71 -23.70
N PRO A 261 0.55 25.90 -22.84
CA PRO A 261 0.32 27.16 -22.14
C PRO A 261 1.38 27.47 -21.09
N ILE A 262 2.29 26.55 -20.77
CA ILE A 262 3.43 26.80 -19.87
C ILE A 262 4.75 27.05 -20.61
N SER A 263 4.78 26.93 -21.94
CA SER A 263 5.98 27.16 -22.74
C SER A 263 6.48 28.60 -22.58
N GLY A 264 7.79 28.77 -22.38
CA GLY A 264 8.44 30.06 -22.14
C GLY A 264 8.15 30.71 -20.79
N LYS A 265 7.16 30.21 -20.02
CA LYS A 265 6.80 30.75 -18.70
C LYS A 265 7.81 30.29 -17.63
N LEU A 266 7.91 31.08 -16.56
CA LEU A 266 8.67 30.70 -15.37
C LEU A 266 7.86 29.72 -14.52
N PHE A 267 8.36 28.50 -14.36
CA PHE A 267 7.77 27.45 -13.52
C PHE A 267 8.52 27.38 -12.19
N VAL A 268 7.90 27.87 -11.13
CA VAL A 268 8.49 27.88 -9.79
C VAL A 268 8.01 26.67 -9.00
N LEU A 269 8.95 25.78 -8.69
CA LEU A 269 8.69 24.55 -7.94
C LEU A 269 9.19 24.67 -6.50
N VAL A 270 8.37 24.24 -5.55
CA VAL A 270 8.75 24.08 -4.14
C VAL A 270 8.87 22.59 -3.82
N GLY A 271 10.08 22.15 -3.48
CA GLY A 271 10.43 20.75 -3.21
C GLY A 271 11.25 20.11 -4.33
N ALA A 272 12.21 19.26 -3.96
CA ALA A 272 13.12 18.57 -4.89
C ALA A 272 13.12 17.03 -4.73
N GLY A 273 12.15 16.45 -4.02
CA GLY A 273 11.96 15.00 -3.93
C GLY A 273 11.32 14.41 -5.19
N GLY A 274 11.01 13.12 -5.19
CA GLY A 274 10.48 12.39 -6.36
C GLY A 274 9.32 13.06 -7.13
N ALA A 275 8.32 13.63 -6.44
CA ALA A 275 7.25 14.38 -7.10
C ALA A 275 7.75 15.70 -7.74
N GLY A 276 8.62 16.43 -7.01
CA GLY A 276 9.23 17.65 -7.53
C GLY A 276 10.10 17.38 -8.77
N ARG A 277 10.86 16.28 -8.79
CA ARG A 277 11.60 15.84 -9.98
C ARG A 277 10.68 15.61 -11.18
N ALA A 278 9.55 14.94 -10.95
CA ALA A 278 8.58 14.68 -12.03
C ALA A 278 8.00 15.98 -12.61
N LEU A 279 7.56 16.92 -11.75
CA LEU A 279 7.06 18.22 -12.20
C LEU A 279 8.14 19.04 -12.92
N ALA A 280 9.36 19.09 -12.37
CA ALA A 280 10.47 19.81 -13.01
C ALA A 280 10.79 19.23 -14.40
N PHE A 281 10.73 17.90 -14.55
CA PHE A 281 10.93 17.24 -15.83
C PHE A 281 9.86 17.60 -16.83
N GLY A 282 8.59 17.37 -16.47
CA GLY A 282 7.48 17.65 -17.37
C GLY A 282 7.40 19.14 -17.75
N ALA A 283 7.66 20.06 -16.81
CA ALA A 283 7.66 21.50 -17.11
C ALA A 283 8.78 21.88 -18.09
N LYS A 284 9.99 21.35 -17.91
CA LYS A 284 11.11 21.57 -18.84
C LYS A 284 10.79 21.00 -20.23
N ASP A 285 10.21 19.80 -20.29
CA ASP A 285 9.82 19.14 -21.53
C ASP A 285 8.79 19.94 -22.33
N ARG A 286 7.88 20.64 -21.63
CA ARG A 286 6.93 21.59 -22.23
C ARG A 286 7.52 22.97 -22.57
N GLY A 287 8.83 23.17 -22.40
CA GLY A 287 9.51 24.41 -22.74
C GLY A 287 9.46 25.50 -21.66
N ALA A 288 9.04 25.17 -20.43
CA ALA A 288 9.05 26.12 -19.33
C ALA A 288 10.46 26.34 -18.75
N ARG A 289 10.70 27.51 -18.18
CA ARG A 289 11.92 27.82 -17.42
C ARG A 289 11.72 27.43 -15.96
N VAL A 290 12.40 26.37 -15.50
CA VAL A 290 12.17 25.81 -14.16
C VAL A 290 13.11 26.42 -13.12
N VAL A 291 12.54 26.85 -11.98
CA VAL A 291 13.28 27.27 -10.78
C VAL A 291 12.81 26.44 -9.59
N ILE A 292 13.74 25.83 -8.86
CA ILE A 292 13.43 24.94 -7.73
C ILE A 292 13.88 25.58 -6.41
N PHE A 293 12.95 25.68 -5.46
CA PHE A 293 13.20 26.01 -4.06
C PHE A 293 13.11 24.74 -3.21
N ASN A 294 14.10 24.48 -2.37
CA ASN A 294 14.09 23.32 -1.47
C ASN A 294 14.75 23.70 -0.15
N ARG A 295 14.27 23.10 0.95
CA ARG A 295 14.82 23.36 2.29
C ARG A 295 16.28 22.91 2.41
N ASN A 296 16.61 21.77 1.81
CA ASN A 296 17.96 21.20 1.82
C ASN A 296 18.62 21.40 0.45
N TYR A 297 19.79 22.06 0.45
CA TYR A 297 20.53 22.42 -0.77
C TYR A 297 21.04 21.20 -1.54
N GLU A 298 21.51 20.14 -0.86
CA GLU A 298 22.08 18.95 -1.50
C GLU A 298 21.07 18.18 -2.38
N SER A 299 19.82 18.06 -1.92
CA SER A 299 18.73 17.42 -2.68
C SER A 299 18.40 18.19 -3.97
N LYS A 300 18.59 19.52 -3.97
CA LYS A 300 18.43 20.36 -5.16
C LYS A 300 19.51 20.08 -6.21
N SER A 301 20.75 19.86 -5.80
CA SER A 301 21.89 19.55 -6.69
C SER A 301 21.69 18.24 -7.46
N SER A 302 21.19 17.20 -6.79
CA SER A 302 20.89 15.89 -7.39
C SER A 302 19.74 15.96 -8.41
N CYS A 303 18.70 16.74 -8.09
CA CYS A 303 17.60 17.03 -9.01
C CYS A 303 18.11 17.72 -10.29
N ILE A 304 18.84 18.84 -10.16
CA ILE A 304 19.37 19.62 -11.28
C ILE A 304 20.42 18.85 -12.10
N GLY A 305 21.29 18.06 -11.45
CA GLY A 305 22.33 17.27 -12.11
C GLY A 305 21.77 16.20 -13.05
N SER A 306 20.61 15.63 -12.69
CA SER A 306 19.89 14.65 -13.54
C SER A 306 19.38 15.30 -14.83
N PHE A 307 18.96 16.58 -14.77
CA PHE A 307 18.48 17.33 -15.94
C PHE A 307 19.56 17.82 -16.90
N ARG A 308 20.81 18.00 -16.43
CA ARG A 308 21.93 18.40 -17.30
C ARG A 308 22.47 17.21 -18.10
N ARG A 309 22.46 16.00 -17.52
CA ARG A 309 22.94 14.77 -18.18
C ARG A 309 22.00 14.22 -19.24
N SER A 310 20.69 14.46 -19.13
CA SER A 310 19.71 14.04 -20.14
C SER A 310 19.63 14.94 -21.38
N SER A 311 20.43 16.01 -21.44
CA SER A 311 20.46 16.98 -22.56
C SER A 311 21.68 16.79 -23.48
N THR A 312 22.34 15.62 -23.43
CA THR A 312 23.44 15.25 -24.35
C THR A 312 22.96 14.15 -25.28
N VAL A 313 22.19 14.54 -26.29
CA VAL A 313 22.08 13.88 -27.60
C VAL A 313 22.07 14.99 -28.63
#